data_AF-A0A810KZX5-F1
#
_entry.id   AF-A0A810KZX5-F1
#
_cell.length_a   1.000
_cell.length_b   1.000
_cell.length_c   1.000
_cell.angle_alpha   90.00
_cell.angle_beta   90.00
_cell.angle_gamma   90.00
#
_symmetry.space_group_name_H-M   'P 1'
#
loop_
_entity.id
_entity.type
_entity.pdbx_description
1 polymer ?
#
loop_
_entity_poly.entity_id
_entity_poly.type
_entity_poly.pdbx_seq_one_letter_code
_entity_poly.pdbx_strand_id
1 'polypeptide(L)'
;MTTFTSDVFDVETIELAGTTESIVRGGRHLFGRLPAALAGVRRIGVLGWGPQGRAQALNLRDSLAGTGIGVTVGVFVAAMVAQIDVLAEHGHAWSEIVNESVIEAVDSLLPYMRARDVSYMVDNCSMTARLGARKWGPRFAAALDQLAFPAADGIEPLDPAPLAAFADHPVHGVLARLAPLRPPVDISV
;
A
#
# COMPACT_ATOMS: atom_id res chain seq x y z
N MET A 1 -13.42 -26.45 8.64
CA MET A 1 -12.76 -26.38 9.96
C MET A 1 -11.51 -25.55 9.80
N THR A 2 -11.48 -24.35 10.36
CA THR A 2 -10.35 -23.43 10.29
C THR A 2 -9.79 -23.29 11.70
N THR A 3 -9.09 -24.32 12.14
CA THR A 3 -8.40 -24.33 13.44
C THR A 3 -6.95 -23.92 13.23
N PHE A 4 -6.42 -23.07 14.11
CA PHE A 4 -5.02 -22.63 14.07
C PHE A 4 -4.43 -22.61 15.47
N THR A 5 -3.10 -22.62 15.54
CA THR A 5 -2.33 -22.48 16.78
C THR A 5 -1.46 -21.23 16.70
N SER A 6 -1.05 -20.70 17.85
CA SER A 6 -0.13 -19.57 17.93
C SER A 6 0.86 -19.78 19.07
N ASP A 7 2.12 -19.46 18.81
CA ASP A 7 3.18 -19.48 19.83
C ASP A 7 3.24 -18.17 20.63
N VAL A 8 2.47 -17.15 20.22
CA VAL A 8 2.52 -15.80 20.80
C VAL A 8 1.19 -15.40 21.43
N PHE A 9 0.07 -15.76 20.80
CA PHE A 9 -1.27 -15.39 21.27
C PHE A 9 -2.01 -16.58 21.83
N ASP A 10 -2.81 -16.32 22.87
CA ASP A 10 -3.69 -17.34 23.41
C ASP A 10 -4.85 -17.53 22.41
N VAL A 11 -4.99 -18.76 21.92
CA VAL A 11 -6.06 -19.13 20.99
C VAL A 11 -7.21 -19.75 21.76
N GLU A 12 -8.40 -19.20 21.61
CA GLU A 12 -9.64 -19.74 22.15
C GLU A 12 -10.42 -20.44 21.03
N THR A 13 -11.13 -21.52 21.37
CA THR A 13 -12.07 -22.17 20.45
C THR A 13 -13.49 -21.80 20.84
N ILE A 14 -14.28 -21.31 19.88
CA ILE A 14 -15.67 -20.91 20.09
C ILE A 14 -16.60 -21.57 19.07
N GLU A 15 -17.86 -21.76 19.47
CA GLU A 15 -18.92 -22.23 18.58
C GLU A 15 -19.67 -21.02 17.99
N LEU A 16 -19.66 -20.90 16.67
CA LEU A 16 -20.35 -19.86 15.92
C LEU A 16 -21.19 -20.50 14.82
N ALA A 17 -22.50 -20.24 14.81
CA ALA A 17 -23.44 -20.75 13.81
C ALA A 17 -23.37 -22.27 13.55
N GLY A 18 -23.07 -23.07 14.60
CA GLY A 18 -22.92 -24.52 14.49
C GLY A 18 -21.59 -24.97 13.89
N THR A 19 -20.61 -24.07 13.81
CA THR A 19 -19.23 -24.35 13.42
C THR A 19 -18.27 -24.01 14.54
N THR A 20 -17.24 -24.85 14.70
CA THR A 20 -16.14 -24.61 15.62
C THR A 20 -15.07 -23.75 14.96
N GLU A 21 -14.75 -22.60 15.56
CA GLU A 21 -13.76 -21.65 15.07
C GLU A 21 -12.68 -21.36 16.13
N SER A 22 -11.42 -21.24 15.71
CA SER A 22 -10.33 -20.73 16.55
C SER A 22 -10.25 -19.22 16.43
N ILE A 23 -10.11 -18.50 17.55
CA ILE A 23 -10.00 -17.04 17.58
C ILE A 23 -8.89 -16.58 18.52
N VAL A 24 -8.39 -15.36 18.29
CA VAL A 24 -7.62 -14.59 19.27
C VAL A 24 -8.47 -13.41 19.70
N ARG A 25 -8.75 -13.28 20.99
CA ARG A 25 -9.55 -12.18 21.52
C ARG A 25 -8.74 -10.88 21.51
N GLY A 26 -9.19 -9.89 20.75
CA GLY A 26 -8.52 -8.59 20.68
C GLY A 26 -8.52 -7.82 22.01
N GLY A 27 -7.50 -7.00 22.24
CA GLY A 27 -7.45 -6.07 23.37
C GLY A 27 -6.08 -5.42 23.57
N ARG A 28 -6.05 -4.23 24.21
CA ARG A 28 -4.80 -3.49 24.47
C ARG A 28 -3.79 -4.25 25.35
N HIS A 29 -4.28 -5.18 26.18
CA HIS A 29 -3.43 -6.05 27.01
C HIS A 29 -2.51 -6.96 26.17
N LEU A 30 -2.83 -7.17 24.88
CA LEU A 30 -1.99 -7.93 23.95
C LEU A 30 -0.83 -7.11 23.36
N PHE A 31 -0.79 -5.78 23.55
CA PHE A 31 0.23 -4.93 22.91
C PHE A 31 1.64 -5.30 23.36
N GLY A 32 1.81 -5.75 24.61
CA GLY A 32 3.10 -6.24 25.11
C GLY A 32 3.61 -7.51 24.40
N ARG A 33 2.74 -8.23 23.67
CA ARG A 33 3.10 -9.42 22.88
C ARG A 33 3.51 -9.08 21.44
N LEU A 34 3.25 -7.86 20.96
CA LEU A 34 3.56 -7.44 19.59
C LEU A 34 5.06 -7.55 19.23
N PRO A 35 6.03 -7.26 20.12
CA PRO A 35 7.44 -7.48 19.81
C PRO A 35 7.79 -8.93 19.47
N ALA A 36 7.17 -9.89 20.17
CA ALA A 36 7.34 -11.30 19.88
C ALA A 36 6.59 -11.71 18.60
N ALA A 37 5.37 -11.19 18.41
CA ALA A 37 4.55 -11.47 17.23
C ALA A 37 5.17 -10.95 15.93
N LEU A 38 5.94 -9.86 16.01
CA LEU A 38 6.59 -9.19 14.89
C LEU A 38 8.11 -9.33 14.97
N ALA A 39 8.61 -10.39 15.61
CA ALA A 39 10.04 -10.64 15.72
C ALA A 39 10.69 -10.68 14.32
N GLY A 40 11.75 -9.90 14.13
CA GLY A 40 12.42 -9.75 12.84
C GLY A 40 11.82 -8.70 11.89
N VAL A 41 10.61 -8.19 12.19
CA VAL A 41 10.03 -7.07 11.45
C VAL A 41 10.60 -5.77 11.99
N ARG A 42 11.26 -4.99 11.14
CA ARG A 42 11.75 -3.65 11.49
C ARG A 42 10.83 -2.53 11.04
N ARG A 43 10.05 -2.75 9.97
CA ARG A 43 9.19 -1.73 9.38
C ARG A 43 7.92 -2.32 8.79
N ILE A 44 6.84 -1.57 8.89
CA ILE A 44 5.56 -1.84 8.23
C ILE A 44 5.23 -0.66 7.31
N GLY A 45 5.13 -0.95 6.00
CA GLY A 45 4.61 -0.01 5.01
C GLY A 45 3.09 -0.07 4.95
N VAL A 46 2.43 1.09 5.06
CA VAL A 46 0.97 1.23 4.87
C VAL A 46 0.73 1.79 3.47
N LEU A 47 0.14 0.96 2.62
CA LEU A 47 -0.24 1.33 1.24
C LEU A 47 -1.56 2.12 1.18
N GLY A 48 -2.35 2.10 2.26
CA GLY A 48 -3.67 2.74 2.31
C GLY A 48 -3.63 4.26 2.26
N TRP A 49 -4.63 4.86 1.62
CA TRP A 49 -4.88 6.30 1.59
C TRP A 49 -6.22 6.66 2.26
N GLY A 50 -6.50 7.95 2.37
CA GLY A 50 -7.75 8.47 2.94
C GLY A 50 -7.91 8.19 4.45
N PRO A 51 -9.14 8.30 4.98
CA PRO A 51 -9.40 8.14 6.41
C PRO A 51 -9.02 6.76 6.95
N GLN A 52 -9.23 5.70 6.17
CA GLN A 52 -8.91 4.32 6.55
C GLN A 52 -7.40 4.07 6.60
N GLY A 53 -6.65 4.48 5.57
CA GLY A 53 -5.19 4.37 5.57
C GLY A 53 -4.55 5.15 6.71
N ARG A 54 -5.04 6.39 6.95
CA ARG A 54 -4.61 7.21 8.10
C ARG A 54 -4.90 6.51 9.43
N ALA A 55 -6.13 6.01 9.62
CA ALA A 55 -6.51 5.35 10.87
C ALA A 55 -5.69 4.08 11.11
N GLN A 56 -5.46 3.25 10.09
CA GLN A 56 -4.63 2.06 10.20
C GLN A 56 -3.17 2.40 10.54
N ALA A 57 -2.59 3.40 9.85
CA ALA A 57 -1.23 3.84 10.12
C ALA A 57 -1.06 4.38 11.54
N LEU A 58 -2.01 5.20 12.01
CA LEU A 58 -2.00 5.73 13.38
C LEU A 58 -2.16 4.61 14.40
N ASN A 59 -3.11 3.69 14.18
CA ASN A 59 -3.31 2.54 15.06
C ASN A 59 -2.06 1.66 15.14
N LEU A 60 -1.40 1.37 14.02
CA LEU A 60 -0.14 0.63 14.00
C LEU A 60 0.96 1.38 14.75
N ARG A 61 1.16 2.67 14.45
CA ARG A 61 2.17 3.50 15.12
C ARG A 61 1.97 3.52 16.62
N ASP A 62 0.74 3.73 17.07
CA ASP A 62 0.41 3.83 18.49
C ASP A 62 0.51 2.46 19.19
N SER A 63 0.17 1.36 18.49
CA SER A 63 0.30 0.00 19.03
C SER A 63 1.75 -0.48 19.11
N LEU A 64 2.62 0.03 18.23
CA LEU A 64 4.03 -0.36 18.10
C LEU A 64 4.99 0.64 18.75
N ALA A 65 4.48 1.65 19.44
CA ALA A 65 5.29 2.61 20.17
C ALA A 65 6.24 1.89 21.15
N GLY A 66 7.53 2.19 21.09
CA GLY A 66 8.56 1.59 21.95
C GLY A 66 9.07 0.21 21.51
N THR A 67 8.53 -0.37 20.43
CA THR A 67 9.00 -1.68 19.91
C THR A 67 10.20 -1.59 18.97
N GLY A 68 10.57 -0.37 18.54
CA GLY A 68 11.59 -0.15 17.50
C GLY A 68 11.10 -0.40 16.07
N ILE A 69 9.84 -0.78 15.88
CA ILE A 69 9.23 -1.01 14.57
C ILE A 69 8.73 0.32 13.98
N GLY A 70 9.25 0.70 12.82
CA GLY A 70 8.81 1.89 12.10
C GLY A 70 7.53 1.66 11.28
N VAL A 71 6.67 2.68 11.18
CA VAL A 71 5.50 2.66 10.29
C VAL A 71 5.67 3.76 9.23
N THR A 72 5.62 3.38 7.95
CA THR A 72 5.81 4.31 6.83
C THR A 72 4.56 4.33 5.95
N VAL A 73 4.08 5.51 5.59
CA VAL A 73 2.86 5.72 4.79
C VAL A 73 3.21 6.47 3.52
N GLY A 74 2.54 6.16 2.40
CA GLY A 74 2.63 6.94 1.17
C GLY A 74 3.45 6.31 0.04
N VAL A 75 3.96 5.09 0.21
CA VAL A 75 4.76 4.37 -0.81
C VAL A 75 4.03 4.28 -2.15
N PHE A 76 2.72 4.02 -2.12
CA PHE A 76 1.90 3.90 -3.32
C PHE A 76 1.82 5.22 -4.11
N VAL A 77 1.53 6.32 -3.42
CA VAL A 77 1.42 7.66 -4.03
C VAL A 77 2.79 8.17 -4.49
N ALA A 78 3.85 7.89 -3.73
CA ALA A 78 5.21 8.24 -4.12
C ALA A 78 5.62 7.54 -5.42
N ALA A 79 5.29 6.26 -5.60
CA ALA A 79 5.57 5.53 -6.83
C ALA A 79 4.79 6.12 -8.03
N MET A 80 3.53 6.51 -7.84
CA MET A 80 2.72 7.17 -8.89
C MET A 80 3.35 8.49 -9.33
N VAL A 81 3.71 9.36 -8.39
CA VAL A 81 4.30 10.67 -8.70
C VAL A 81 5.67 10.51 -9.35
N ALA A 82 6.49 9.56 -8.89
CA ALA A 82 7.77 9.27 -9.53
C ALA A 82 7.62 8.83 -11.00
N GLN A 83 6.59 8.04 -11.33
CA GLN A 83 6.31 7.69 -12.74
C GLN A 83 5.84 8.90 -13.55
N ILE A 84 5.00 9.76 -12.96
CA ILE A 84 4.55 11.02 -13.57
C ILE A 84 5.75 11.90 -13.92
N ASP A 85 6.67 12.09 -12.98
CA ASP A 85 7.86 12.94 -13.15
C ASP A 85 8.73 12.41 -14.29
N VAL A 86 9.02 11.10 -14.30
CA VAL A 86 9.79 10.46 -15.37
C VAL A 86 9.15 10.71 -16.73
N LEU A 87 7.84 10.51 -16.88
CA LEU A 87 7.18 10.73 -18.18
C LEU A 87 7.15 12.21 -18.57
N ALA A 88 6.94 13.11 -17.61
CA ALA A 88 6.94 14.56 -17.85
C ALA A 88 8.32 15.05 -18.30
N GLU A 89 9.39 14.59 -17.66
CA GLU A 89 10.78 14.88 -18.05
C GLU A 89 11.12 14.39 -19.46
N HIS A 90 10.48 13.32 -19.91
CA HIS A 90 10.65 12.78 -21.27
C HIS A 90 9.69 13.41 -22.30
N GLY A 91 8.94 14.45 -21.92
CA GLY A 91 8.12 15.25 -22.83
C GLY A 91 6.81 14.61 -23.26
N HIS A 92 6.31 13.62 -22.50
CA HIS A 92 5.00 13.02 -22.76
C HIS A 92 3.85 14.01 -22.54
N ALA A 93 2.74 13.80 -23.23
CA ALA A 93 1.56 14.64 -23.07
C ALA A 93 0.89 14.39 -21.72
N TRP A 94 0.46 15.45 -21.02
CA TRP A 94 -0.17 15.34 -19.70
C TRP A 94 -1.37 14.40 -19.63
N SER A 95 -2.17 14.31 -20.71
CA SER A 95 -3.29 13.36 -20.78
C SER A 95 -2.81 11.90 -20.80
N GLU A 96 -1.72 11.61 -21.51
CA GLU A 96 -1.11 10.28 -21.55
C GLU A 96 -0.53 9.94 -20.17
N ILE A 97 0.27 10.85 -19.60
CA ILE A 97 0.90 10.67 -18.28
C ILE A 97 -0.15 10.30 -17.22
N VAL A 98 -1.23 11.07 -17.15
CA VAL A 98 -2.29 10.88 -16.15
C VAL A 98 -3.13 9.62 -16.44
N ASN A 99 -3.39 9.32 -17.71
CA ASN A 99 -4.11 8.10 -18.07
C ASN A 99 -3.32 6.86 -17.63
N GLU A 100 -2.04 6.78 -17.99
CA GLU A 100 -1.16 5.62 -17.75
C GLU A 100 -0.74 5.49 -16.27
N SER A 101 -0.55 6.61 -15.57
CA SER A 101 0.05 6.59 -14.22
C SER A 101 -0.97 6.70 -13.09
N VAL A 102 -2.20 7.14 -13.38
CA VAL A 102 -3.24 7.36 -12.36
C VAL A 102 -4.56 6.73 -12.74
N ILE A 103 -5.16 7.12 -13.87
CA ILE A 103 -6.54 6.73 -14.22
C ILE A 103 -6.63 5.23 -14.47
N GLU A 104 -5.74 4.65 -15.27
CA GLU A 104 -5.76 3.21 -15.52
C GLU A 104 -5.55 2.41 -14.23
N ALA A 105 -4.64 2.85 -13.36
CA ALA A 105 -4.42 2.21 -12.08
C ALA A 105 -5.69 2.21 -11.22
N VAL A 106 -6.33 3.36 -11.03
CA VAL A 106 -7.44 3.52 -10.07
C VAL A 106 -8.81 3.10 -10.61
N ASP A 107 -9.07 3.32 -11.91
CA ASP A 107 -10.39 3.07 -12.52
C ASP A 107 -10.45 1.71 -13.22
N SER A 108 -9.32 1.07 -13.52
CA SER A 108 -9.26 -0.23 -14.23
C SER A 108 -8.56 -1.32 -13.42
N LEU A 109 -7.27 -1.15 -13.09
CA LEU A 109 -6.44 -2.24 -12.56
C LEU A 109 -6.74 -2.56 -11.09
N LEU A 110 -6.84 -1.55 -10.23
CA LEU A 110 -7.13 -1.72 -8.81
C LEU A 110 -8.50 -2.38 -8.55
N PRO A 111 -9.57 -2.12 -9.33
CA PRO A 111 -10.81 -2.90 -9.29
C PRO A 111 -10.61 -4.41 -9.45
N TYR A 112 -9.79 -4.85 -10.42
CA TYR A 112 -9.46 -6.28 -10.55
C TYR A 112 -8.71 -6.80 -9.33
N MET A 113 -7.73 -6.04 -8.83
CA MET A 113 -6.99 -6.43 -7.63
C MET A 113 -7.91 -6.58 -6.42
N ARG A 114 -8.87 -5.66 -6.27
CA ARG A 114 -9.88 -5.71 -5.21
C ARG A 114 -10.80 -6.92 -5.34
N ALA A 115 -11.18 -7.29 -6.56
CA ALA A 115 -12.15 -8.36 -6.78
C ALA A 115 -11.61 -9.72 -6.34
N ARG A 116 -10.34 -10.04 -6.64
CA ARG A 116 -9.81 -11.41 -6.42
C ARG A 116 -8.33 -11.52 -6.05
N ASP A 117 -7.59 -10.41 -5.92
CA ASP A 117 -6.15 -10.28 -5.60
C ASP A 117 -5.24 -9.78 -6.74
N VAL A 118 -3.96 -9.58 -6.41
CA VAL A 118 -2.90 -9.11 -7.32
C VAL A 118 -2.66 -10.04 -8.50
N SER A 119 -2.80 -11.35 -8.31
CA SER A 119 -2.63 -12.32 -9.39
C SER A 119 -3.74 -12.17 -10.42
N TYR A 120 -4.97 -11.96 -9.96
CA TYR A 120 -6.11 -11.72 -10.85
C TYR A 120 -5.92 -10.43 -11.65
N MET A 121 -5.47 -9.34 -11.04
CA MET A 121 -5.12 -8.13 -11.80
C MET A 121 -4.05 -8.41 -12.86
N VAL A 122 -2.90 -8.95 -12.45
CA VAL A 122 -1.74 -9.12 -13.34
C VAL A 122 -2.05 -10.10 -14.47
N ASP A 123 -2.69 -11.23 -14.19
CA ASP A 123 -2.90 -12.29 -15.17
C ASP A 123 -4.05 -12.04 -16.14
N ASN A 124 -4.89 -11.03 -15.89
CA ASN A 124 -5.85 -10.51 -16.88
C ASN A 124 -5.24 -9.46 -17.82
N CYS A 125 -3.98 -9.04 -17.62
CA CYS A 125 -3.27 -8.17 -18.56
C CYS A 125 -2.62 -8.96 -19.71
N SER A 126 -2.10 -8.23 -20.70
CA SER A 126 -1.36 -8.81 -21.84
C SER A 126 -0.12 -9.61 -21.40
N MET A 127 0.38 -10.48 -22.29
CA MET A 127 1.62 -11.24 -22.02
C MET A 127 2.81 -10.34 -21.69
N THR A 128 2.95 -9.20 -22.38
CA THR A 128 4.01 -8.23 -22.12
C THR A 128 3.90 -7.64 -20.71
N ALA A 129 2.69 -7.26 -20.29
CA ALA A 129 2.46 -6.74 -18.94
C ALA A 129 2.71 -7.79 -17.86
N ARG A 130 2.25 -9.03 -18.07
CA ARG A 130 2.47 -10.16 -17.15
C ARG A 130 3.94 -10.46 -16.91
N LEU A 131 4.74 -10.47 -17.98
CA LEU A 131 6.19 -10.67 -17.91
C LEU A 131 6.87 -9.46 -17.28
N GLY A 132 6.44 -8.25 -17.62
CA GLY A 132 6.93 -7.00 -17.04
C GLY A 132 6.75 -6.97 -15.52
N ALA A 133 5.54 -7.21 -15.02
CA ALA A 133 5.23 -7.22 -13.60
C ALA A 133 6.10 -8.23 -12.83
N ARG A 134 6.26 -9.45 -13.36
CA ARG A 134 7.06 -10.51 -12.73
C ARG A 134 8.56 -10.23 -12.76
N LYS A 135 9.05 -9.53 -13.79
CA LYS A 135 10.46 -9.15 -13.92
C LYS A 135 10.83 -7.95 -13.04
N TRP A 136 9.97 -6.93 -13.00
CA TRP A 136 10.27 -5.64 -12.37
C TRP A 136 9.76 -5.54 -10.93
N GLY A 137 8.69 -6.24 -10.55
CA GLY A 137 8.17 -6.24 -9.18
C GLY A 137 9.24 -6.52 -8.11
N PRO A 138 10.07 -7.58 -8.25
CA PRO A 138 11.15 -7.85 -7.31
C PRO A 138 12.22 -6.75 -7.23
N ARG A 139 12.42 -5.95 -8.30
CA ARG A 139 13.37 -4.83 -8.30
C ARG A 139 12.87 -3.66 -7.46
N PHE A 140 11.57 -3.35 -7.56
CA PHE A 140 10.95 -2.34 -6.70
C PHE A 140 10.94 -2.78 -5.24
N ALA A 141 10.64 -4.05 -4.96
CA ALA A 141 10.75 -4.60 -3.61
C ALA A 141 12.17 -4.41 -3.04
N ALA A 142 13.20 -4.78 -3.81
CA ALA A 142 14.58 -4.59 -3.41
C ALA A 142 14.93 -3.10 -3.19
N ALA A 143 14.45 -2.19 -4.03
CA ALA A 143 14.68 -0.75 -3.87
C ALA A 143 14.03 -0.19 -2.59
N LEU A 144 12.82 -0.66 -2.24
CA LEU A 144 12.18 -0.30 -0.99
C LEU A 144 12.99 -0.80 0.22
N ASP A 145 13.38 -2.08 0.20
CA ASP A 145 14.10 -2.72 1.30
C ASP A 145 15.51 -2.17 1.50
N GLN A 146 16.19 -1.79 0.41
CA GLN A 146 17.59 -1.37 0.45
C GLN A 146 17.77 0.14 0.58
N LEU A 147 16.80 0.94 0.14
CA LEU A 147 16.94 2.41 0.07
C LEU A 147 15.85 3.12 0.87
N ALA A 148 14.58 2.96 0.48
CA ALA A 148 13.49 3.77 1.02
C ALA A 148 13.23 3.47 2.51
N PHE A 149 13.17 2.19 2.87
CA PHE A 149 12.95 1.76 4.24
C PHE A 149 14.15 2.11 5.13
N PRO A 150 15.41 1.83 4.78
CA PRO A 150 16.55 2.29 5.59
C PRO A 150 16.62 3.81 5.76
N ALA A 151 16.33 4.60 4.72
CA ALA A 151 16.28 6.06 4.83
C ALA A 151 15.20 6.53 5.82
N ALA A 152 14.03 5.89 5.81
CA ALA A 152 12.97 6.16 6.78
C ALA A 152 13.29 5.68 8.22
N ASP A 153 14.34 4.87 8.43
CA ASP A 153 14.85 4.46 9.75
C ASP A 153 15.83 5.49 10.35
N GLY A 154 16.29 6.45 9.54
CA GLY A 154 17.24 7.46 9.98
C GLY A 154 16.68 8.30 11.13
N ILE A 155 17.58 8.69 12.05
CA ILE A 155 17.34 9.73 13.06
C ILE A 155 17.38 11.14 12.45
N GLU A 156 17.71 11.24 11.16
CA GLU A 156 17.74 12.52 10.48
C GLU A 156 16.34 13.08 10.29
N PRO A 157 16.14 14.39 10.50
CA PRO A 157 14.89 15.05 10.20
C PRO A 157 14.46 14.76 8.76
N LEU A 158 13.19 14.42 8.56
CA LEU A 158 12.62 14.32 7.21
C LEU A 158 12.79 15.67 6.51
N ASP A 159 13.39 15.66 5.32
CA ASP A 159 13.43 16.82 4.44
C ASP A 159 11.98 17.22 4.10
N PRO A 160 11.54 18.45 4.41
CA PRO A 160 10.20 18.90 4.06
C PRO A 160 10.04 19.21 2.57
N ALA A 161 11.12 19.38 1.81
CA ALA A 161 11.05 19.80 0.41
C ALA A 161 10.28 18.83 -0.50
N PRO A 162 10.48 17.49 -0.44
CA PRO A 162 9.66 16.54 -1.21
C PRO A 162 8.16 16.61 -0.88
N LEU A 163 7.80 16.91 0.37
CA LEU A 163 6.40 17.05 0.77
C LEU A 163 5.78 18.32 0.16
N ALA A 164 6.51 19.44 0.19
CA ALA A 164 6.08 20.68 -0.45
C ALA A 164 5.98 20.50 -1.97
N ALA A 165 6.99 19.88 -2.59
CA ALA A 165 6.99 19.58 -4.02
C ALA A 165 5.80 18.70 -4.43
N PHE A 166 5.46 17.69 -3.62
CA PHE A 166 4.26 16.90 -3.85
C PHE A 166 2.99 17.74 -3.74
N ALA A 167 2.85 18.58 -2.72
CA ALA A 167 1.66 19.41 -2.52
C ALA A 167 1.43 20.40 -3.67
N ASP A 168 2.52 20.97 -4.20
CA ASP A 168 2.50 21.97 -5.28
C ASP A 168 2.61 21.32 -6.68
N HIS A 169 2.61 20.00 -6.78
CA HIS A 169 2.86 19.30 -8.03
C HIS A 169 1.76 19.62 -9.08
N PRO A 170 2.11 20.00 -10.33
CA PRO A 170 1.14 20.41 -11.35
C PRO A 170 0.15 19.31 -11.74
N VAL A 171 0.48 18.04 -11.50
CA VAL A 171 -0.40 16.91 -11.81
C VAL A 171 -1.76 17.01 -11.12
N HIS A 172 -1.84 17.63 -9.93
CA HIS A 172 -3.11 17.79 -9.22
C HIS A 172 -4.09 18.65 -10.02
N GLY A 173 -3.58 19.74 -10.64
CA GLY A 173 -4.37 20.59 -11.52
C GLY A 173 -4.78 19.89 -12.81
N VAL A 174 -3.88 19.08 -13.39
CA VAL A 174 -4.17 18.26 -14.58
C VAL A 174 -5.27 17.23 -14.27
N LEU A 175 -5.13 16.50 -13.17
CA LEU A 175 -6.11 15.52 -12.71
C LEU A 175 -7.48 16.16 -12.48
N ALA A 176 -7.54 17.33 -11.85
CA ALA A 176 -8.79 18.06 -11.64
C ALA A 176 -9.49 18.44 -12.96
N ARG A 177 -8.71 18.67 -14.04
CA ARG A 177 -9.25 18.96 -15.38
C ARG A 177 -9.70 17.70 -16.13
N LEU A 178 -9.00 16.58 -15.95
CA LEU A 178 -9.29 15.34 -16.67
C LEU A 178 -10.31 14.45 -15.95
N ALA A 179 -10.43 14.53 -14.63
CA ALA A 179 -11.38 13.71 -13.86
C ALA A 179 -12.84 13.83 -14.33
N PRO A 180 -13.37 15.02 -14.68
CA PRO A 180 -14.72 15.14 -15.22
C PRO A 180 -14.93 14.49 -16.60
N LEU A 181 -13.86 14.13 -17.30
CA LEU A 181 -13.90 13.49 -18.63
C LEU A 181 -13.93 11.96 -18.55
N ARG A 182 -13.82 11.39 -17.34
CA ARG A 182 -13.91 9.95 -17.11
C ARG A 182 -15.31 9.44 -17.45
N PRO A 183 -15.45 8.17 -17.87
CA PRO A 183 -16.76 7.54 -18.00
C PRO A 183 -17.55 7.67 -16.69
N PRO A 184 -18.88 7.91 -16.75
CA PRO A 184 -19.70 8.11 -15.55
C PRO A 184 -20.04 6.81 -14.82
N VAL A 185 -19.48 5.68 -15.26
CA VAL A 185 -19.77 4.33 -14.74
C VAL A 185 -18.45 3.66 -14.43
N ASP A 186 -18.33 3.19 -13.19
CA ASP A 186 -17.18 2.40 -12.75
C ASP A 186 -17.21 1.01 -13.40
N ILE A 187 -16.03 0.43 -13.62
CA ILE A 187 -15.92 -0.93 -14.12
C ILE A 187 -16.53 -1.95 -13.15
N SER A 188 -17.31 -2.89 -13.68
CA SER A 188 -17.82 -4.04 -12.92
C SER A 188 -16.89 -5.23 -13.19
N VAL A 189 -16.23 -5.73 -12.14
CA VAL A 189 -15.28 -6.85 -12.19
C VAL A 189 -15.70 -7.96 -11.25
#